data_AF-A0A9Q0M7Y4-F1
#
_entry.id   AF-A0A9Q0M7Y4-F1
#
_cell.length_a   1.000
_cell.length_b   1.000
_cell.length_c   1.000
_cell.angle_alpha   90.00
_cell.angle_beta   90.00
_cell.angle_gamma   90.00
#
_symmetry.space_group_name_H-M   'P 1'
#
loop_
_entity.id
_entity.type
_entity.pdbx_description
1 polymer ?
#
loop_
_entity_poly.entity_id
_entity_poly.type
_entity_poly.pdbx_seq_one_letter_code
_entity_poly.pdbx_strand_id
1 'polypeptide(L)'
;MIPQAVSLQSTNDCNQLKENVTNVLRIIYEPSLPTNLSINEPRIGVCVQALRFGTYDVSVRLIEWLEMVRILGAERGFIDWRPISLPGNQPNVDSLYNLWAFELGEKFWPFELVELNDCLYRNLYRYDFIAVFDIDEMILPKKVYTWQQLIQSVEKNLTPTTLMSKAYYYNLHSHVCEVFRDKERNSQPIPDYLYMMQHTYRSYPYSKWSNIKCFHKTSHISAIHNHSPIECVGNKVCQGLEIDKSK
;
A
#
# COMPACT_ATOMS: atom_id res chain seq x y z
N MET A 1 19.53 -0.68 8.93
CA MET A 1 19.16 -0.94 10.34
C MET A 1 17.64 -0.94 10.38
N ILE A 2 17.01 -2.09 10.63
CA ILE A 2 15.55 -2.23 10.61
C ILE A 2 15.05 -2.04 12.06
N PRO A 3 13.97 -1.28 12.31
CA PRO A 3 13.49 -1.02 13.66
C PRO A 3 13.13 -2.32 14.39
N GLN A 4 13.58 -2.46 15.64
CA GLN A 4 13.27 -3.61 16.51
C GLN A 4 12.08 -3.35 17.44
N ALA A 5 11.67 -2.09 17.55
CA ALA A 5 10.52 -1.66 18.32
C ALA A 5 9.98 -0.33 17.80
N VAL A 6 8.70 -0.08 18.04
CA VAL A 6 7.99 1.15 17.64
C VAL A 6 7.26 1.71 18.85
N SER A 7 7.19 3.04 18.94
CA SER A 7 6.37 3.74 19.94
C SER A 7 5.63 4.88 19.26
N LEU A 8 4.35 5.03 19.59
CA LEU A 8 3.52 6.13 19.11
C LEU A 8 3.35 7.16 20.21
N GLN A 9 3.67 8.42 19.92
CA GLN A 9 3.41 9.53 20.82
C GLN A 9 2.50 10.53 20.12
N SER A 10 1.55 11.08 20.88
CA SER A 10 0.65 12.13 20.41
C SER A 10 0.79 13.34 21.31
N THR A 11 1.02 14.50 20.70
CA THR A 11 1.12 15.79 21.37
C THR A 11 0.73 16.89 20.39
N ASN A 12 0.23 18.00 20.91
CA ASN A 12 -0.05 19.21 20.14
C ASN A 12 1.21 20.04 19.88
N ASP A 13 2.30 19.75 20.59
CA ASP A 13 3.61 20.40 20.45
C ASP A 13 4.71 19.34 20.48
N CYS A 14 5.47 19.23 19.39
CA CYS A 14 6.56 18.25 19.25
C CYS A 14 7.66 18.41 20.31
N ASN A 15 7.82 19.59 20.92
CA ASN A 15 8.78 19.80 22.01
C ASN A 15 8.37 19.11 23.32
N GLN A 16 7.11 18.69 23.42
CA GLN A 16 6.57 17.97 24.58
C GLN A 16 6.61 16.45 24.39
N LEU A 17 7.18 15.95 23.28
CA LEU A 17 7.44 14.54 23.10
C LEU A 17 8.40 14.06 24.20
N LYS A 18 8.06 12.95 24.84
CA LYS A 18 8.93 12.35 25.86
C LYS A 18 10.11 11.68 25.17
N GLU A 19 11.32 11.96 25.63
CA GLU A 19 12.52 11.22 25.18
C GLU A 19 12.41 9.73 25.54
N ASN A 20 11.91 9.42 26.74
CA ASN A 20 11.68 8.07 27.20
C ASN A 20 10.22 7.66 27.02
N VAL A 21 9.99 6.83 26.00
CA VAL A 21 8.69 6.25 25.68
C VAL A 21 8.36 5.04 26.57
N THR A 22 7.13 4.97 27.06
CA THR A 22 6.66 3.86 27.91
C THR A 22 5.84 2.82 27.15
N ASN A 23 5.40 3.13 25.93
CA ASN A 23 4.53 2.30 25.10
C ASN A 23 5.30 1.66 23.93
N VAL A 24 6.44 1.05 24.25
CA VAL A 24 7.30 0.41 23.26
C VAL A 24 6.70 -0.94 22.85
N LEU A 25 6.25 -1.03 21.60
CA LEU A 25 5.84 -2.28 20.97
C LEU A 25 7.05 -2.94 20.33
N ARG A 26 7.44 -4.11 20.84
CA ARG A 26 8.51 -4.92 20.24
C ARG A 26 8.03 -5.48 18.91
N ILE A 27 8.85 -5.32 17.87
CA ILE A 27 8.61 -5.99 16.59
C ILE A 27 9.02 -7.46 16.77
N ILE A 28 8.03 -8.35 16.75
CA ILE A 28 8.25 -9.80 16.84
C ILE A 28 8.49 -10.32 15.42
N TYR A 29 9.62 -10.98 15.24
CA TYR A 29 9.98 -11.64 13.98
C TYR A 29 9.66 -13.13 14.09
N GLU A 30 8.71 -13.58 13.27
CA GLU A 30 8.54 -14.99 12.96
C GLU A 30 9.06 -15.22 11.53
N PRO A 31 10.20 -15.93 11.35
CA PRO A 31 10.65 -16.29 10.02
C PRO A 31 9.59 -17.16 9.36
N SER A 32 9.11 -16.75 8.18
CA SER A 32 8.26 -17.62 7.37
C SER A 32 9.04 -18.87 6.95
N LEU A 33 8.39 -20.03 7.07
CA LEU A 33 8.91 -21.26 6.49
C LEU A 33 9.13 -21.04 4.99
N PRO A 34 10.25 -21.52 4.41
CA PRO A 34 10.51 -21.36 2.99
C PRO A 34 9.40 -22.04 2.19
N THR A 35 8.51 -21.24 1.61
CA THR A 35 7.64 -21.68 0.52
C THR A 35 8.53 -21.97 -0.69
N ASN A 36 8.14 -22.94 -1.53
CA ASN A 36 8.78 -23.27 -2.82
C ASN A 36 8.74 -22.13 -3.87
N LEU A 37 8.73 -20.87 -3.46
CA LEU A 37 8.99 -19.72 -4.32
C LEU A 37 10.45 -19.80 -4.77
N SER A 38 10.69 -19.54 -6.06
CA SER A 38 12.05 -19.51 -6.56
C SER A 38 12.86 -18.50 -5.75
N ILE A 39 14.08 -18.86 -5.35
CA ILE A 39 14.97 -18.07 -4.48
C ILE A 39 15.22 -16.64 -5.02
N ASN A 40 14.84 -16.35 -6.27
CA ASN A 40 15.07 -15.09 -6.97
C ASN A 40 13.82 -14.23 -7.19
N GLU A 41 12.62 -14.67 -6.79
CA GLU A 41 11.40 -13.86 -6.93
C GLU A 41 11.14 -13.02 -5.68
N PRO A 42 10.93 -11.70 -5.81
CA PRO A 42 10.66 -10.85 -4.66
C PRO A 42 9.31 -11.21 -4.04
N ARG A 43 9.28 -11.31 -2.71
CA ARG A 43 8.06 -11.50 -1.94
C ARG A 43 7.35 -10.17 -1.79
N ILE A 44 6.08 -10.11 -2.19
CA ILE A 44 5.30 -8.87 -2.23
C ILE A 44 4.07 -9.04 -1.34
N GLY A 45 3.99 -8.23 -0.29
CA GLY A 45 2.78 -8.05 0.52
C GLY A 45 2.00 -6.83 0.07
N VAL A 46 0.70 -6.79 0.39
CA VAL A 46 -0.15 -5.63 0.14
C VAL A 46 -0.76 -5.16 1.45
N CYS A 47 -0.58 -3.88 1.76
CA CYS A 47 -1.27 -3.19 2.84
C CYS A 47 -2.41 -2.35 2.24
N VAL A 48 -3.57 -2.37 2.90
CA VAL A 48 -4.76 -1.61 2.53
C VAL A 48 -5.15 -0.78 3.75
N GLN A 49 -5.63 0.43 3.51
CA GLN A 49 -6.24 1.25 4.55
C GLN A 49 -7.50 0.57 5.13
N ALA A 50 -7.98 1.03 6.28
CA ALA A 50 -9.20 0.48 6.87
C ALA A 50 -10.39 0.59 5.91
N LEU A 51 -11.13 -0.51 5.77
CA LEU A 51 -12.29 -0.63 4.88
C LEU A 51 -13.51 0.09 5.47
N ARG A 52 -13.48 1.43 5.48
CA ARG A 52 -14.52 2.28 6.08
C ARG A 52 -15.47 2.82 5.01
N PHE A 53 -16.35 1.95 4.51
CA PHE A 53 -17.31 2.28 3.44
C PHE A 53 -18.72 2.66 3.93
N GLY A 54 -18.91 2.79 5.25
CA GLY A 54 -20.21 3.12 5.85
C GLY A 54 -21.27 2.07 5.51
N THR A 55 -22.35 2.48 4.84
CA THR A 55 -23.43 1.58 4.40
C THR A 55 -23.24 1.05 2.97
N TYR A 56 -22.12 1.38 2.32
CA TYR A 56 -21.85 0.96 0.95
C TYR A 56 -21.30 -0.48 0.93
N ASP A 57 -22.00 -1.39 0.25
CA ASP A 57 -21.57 -2.77 0.10
C ASP A 57 -20.46 -2.87 -0.96
N VAL A 58 -19.22 -3.11 -0.49
CA VAL A 58 -18.04 -3.32 -1.32
C VAL A 58 -17.69 -4.79 -1.50
N SER A 59 -18.50 -5.73 -1.01
CA SER A 59 -18.11 -7.15 -0.90
C SER A 59 -17.67 -7.74 -2.24
N VAL A 60 -18.44 -7.49 -3.30
CA VAL A 60 -18.14 -7.98 -4.65
C VAL A 60 -16.87 -7.32 -5.21
N ARG A 61 -16.74 -6.00 -5.06
CA ARG A 61 -15.55 -5.24 -5.50
C ARG A 61 -14.30 -5.71 -4.77
N LEU A 62 -14.42 -5.98 -3.47
CA LEU A 62 -13.34 -6.48 -2.62
C LEU A 62 -12.88 -7.87 -3.07
N ILE A 63 -13.81 -8.78 -3.37
CA ILE A 63 -13.47 -10.11 -3.88
C ILE A 63 -12.72 -10.02 -5.21
N GLU A 64 -13.21 -9.20 -6.15
CA GLU A 64 -12.53 -9.00 -7.43
C GLU A 64 -11.13 -8.41 -7.23
N TRP A 65 -11.00 -7.37 -6.39
CA TRP A 65 -9.71 -6.75 -6.08
C TRP A 65 -8.74 -7.75 -5.43
N LEU A 66 -9.19 -8.57 -4.48
CA LEU A 66 -8.38 -9.61 -3.85
C LEU A 66 -7.87 -10.64 -4.85
N GLU A 67 -8.72 -11.08 -5.79
CA GLU A 67 -8.30 -11.99 -6.86
C GLU A 67 -7.32 -11.33 -7.82
N MET A 68 -7.48 -10.04 -8.13
CA MET A 68 -6.50 -9.29 -8.94
C MET A 68 -5.15 -9.19 -8.24
N VAL A 69 -5.11 -8.81 -6.95
CA VAL A 69 -3.90 -8.76 -6.14
C VAL A 69 -3.19 -10.11 -6.15
N ARG A 70 -3.94 -11.21 -6.02
CA ARG A 70 -3.43 -12.58 -6.06
C ARG A 70 -2.88 -12.97 -7.43
N ILE A 71 -3.56 -12.62 -8.52
CA ILE A 71 -3.14 -12.93 -9.90
C ILE A 71 -1.88 -12.15 -10.26
N LEU A 72 -1.79 -10.88 -9.85
CA LEU A 72 -0.66 -10.01 -10.12
C LEU A 72 0.59 -10.38 -9.30
N GLY A 73 0.45 -11.19 -8.27
CA GLY A 73 1.58 -11.83 -7.60
C GLY A 73 1.80 -11.41 -6.15
N ALA A 74 0.80 -10.88 -5.43
CA ALA A 74 0.92 -10.86 -3.98
C ALA A 74 1.11 -12.29 -3.43
N GLU A 75 1.91 -12.41 -2.37
CA GLU A 75 2.18 -13.69 -1.74
C GLU A 75 0.87 -14.35 -1.26
N ARG A 76 0.71 -15.64 -1.57
CA ARG A 76 -0.54 -16.38 -1.35
C ARG A 76 -0.66 -16.84 0.10
N GLY A 77 -1.91 -16.96 0.57
CA GLY A 77 -2.24 -17.79 1.72
C GLY A 77 -2.49 -17.08 3.06
N PHE A 78 -2.55 -15.74 3.08
CA PHE A 78 -2.91 -15.03 4.31
C PHE A 78 -3.57 -13.68 4.03
N ILE A 79 -4.86 -13.55 4.36
CA ILE A 79 -5.51 -12.25 4.56
C ILE A 79 -5.50 -12.01 6.06
N ASP A 80 -4.77 -10.98 6.51
CA ASP A 80 -4.80 -10.56 7.91
C ASP A 80 -5.78 -9.40 8.06
N TRP A 81 -6.95 -9.67 8.64
CA TRP A 81 -7.88 -8.62 9.00
C TRP A 81 -7.73 -8.30 10.48
N ARG A 82 -7.54 -7.03 10.80
CA ARG A 82 -7.34 -6.55 12.17
C ARG A 82 -8.34 -5.44 12.48
N PRO A 83 -9.12 -5.58 13.57
CA PRO A 83 -9.84 -4.43 14.09
C PRO A 83 -8.83 -3.41 14.63
N ILE A 84 -9.00 -2.14 14.27
CA ILE A 84 -8.20 -1.06 14.82
C ILE A 84 -9.02 -0.28 15.84
N SER A 85 -8.41 0.05 16.98
CA SER A 85 -8.92 1.04 17.90
C SER A 85 -8.04 2.28 17.88
N LEU A 86 -8.65 3.45 17.73
CA LEU A 86 -8.01 4.74 17.85
C LEU A 86 -7.59 5.05 19.29
N PRO A 87 -6.44 5.72 19.49
CA PRO A 87 -5.91 5.98 20.81
C PRO A 87 -6.67 7.09 21.57
N GLY A 88 -6.62 7.04 22.91
CA GLY A 88 -7.15 8.08 23.78
C GLY A 88 -8.67 8.17 23.75
N ASN A 89 -9.21 9.39 23.67
CA ASN A 89 -10.65 9.67 23.69
C ASN A 89 -11.28 9.70 22.29
N GLN A 90 -10.61 9.12 21.29
CA GLN A 90 -11.07 9.10 19.90
C GLN A 90 -12.21 8.07 19.73
N PRO A 91 -13.15 8.33 18.79
CA PRO A 91 -14.32 7.48 18.63
C PRO A 91 -13.97 6.13 18.00
N ASN A 92 -14.25 5.06 18.75
CA ASN A 92 -14.08 3.66 18.30
C ASN A 92 -15.40 3.01 17.84
N VAL A 93 -16.40 3.83 17.52
CA VAL A 93 -17.71 3.42 17.02
C VAL A 93 -17.85 4.00 15.61
N ASP A 94 -18.17 3.16 14.62
CA ASP A 94 -18.16 3.53 13.20
C ASP A 94 -18.96 4.80 12.88
N SER A 95 -20.15 4.94 13.47
CA SER A 95 -21.01 6.12 13.24
C SER A 95 -20.39 7.42 13.77
N LEU A 96 -19.73 7.37 14.94
CA LEU A 96 -19.03 8.52 15.52
C LEU A 96 -17.71 8.79 14.81
N TYR A 97 -17.05 7.75 14.31
CA TYR A 97 -15.83 7.88 13.56
C TYR A 97 -16.03 8.68 12.27
N ASN A 98 -17.07 8.34 11.49
CA ASN A 98 -17.37 9.04 10.24
C ASN A 98 -17.73 10.51 10.49
N LEU A 99 -18.51 10.79 11.55
CA LEU A 99 -18.82 12.15 11.96
C LEU A 99 -17.55 12.92 12.36
N TRP A 100 -16.69 12.30 13.15
CA TRP A 100 -15.44 12.91 13.60
C TRP A 100 -14.44 13.13 12.46
N ALA A 101 -14.33 12.20 11.52
CA ALA A 101 -13.56 12.34 10.30
C ALA A 101 -14.05 13.54 9.47
N PHE A 102 -15.37 13.67 9.32
CA PHE A 102 -15.99 14.80 8.63
C PHE A 102 -15.70 16.13 9.33
N GLU A 103 -15.79 16.19 10.66
CA GLU A 103 -15.48 17.40 11.44
C GLU A 103 -14.00 17.82 11.36
N LEU A 104 -13.09 16.86 11.34
CA LEU A 104 -11.65 17.12 11.25
C LEU A 104 -11.19 17.52 9.83
N GLY A 105 -11.91 17.07 8.80
CA GLY A 105 -11.55 17.30 7.40
C GLY A 105 -10.12 16.84 7.12
N GLU A 106 -9.29 17.69 6.53
CA GLU A 106 -7.90 17.35 6.18
C GLU A 106 -7.01 17.00 7.39
N LYS A 107 -7.40 17.37 8.61
CA LYS A 107 -6.62 16.99 9.81
C LYS A 107 -6.73 15.51 10.16
N PHE A 108 -7.58 14.78 9.43
CA PHE A 108 -7.83 13.37 9.64
C PHE A 108 -6.84 12.45 8.90
N TRP A 109 -6.29 12.88 7.77
CA TRP A 109 -5.37 12.08 6.95
C TRP A 109 -4.22 11.40 7.72
N PRO A 110 -3.63 11.99 8.78
CA PRO A 110 -2.61 11.32 9.57
C PRO A 110 -3.04 10.00 10.25
N PHE A 111 -4.35 9.78 10.46
CA PHE A 111 -4.84 8.54 11.07
C PHE A 111 -4.71 7.33 10.13
N GLU A 112 -4.89 7.53 8.83
CA GLU A 112 -4.66 6.48 7.82
C GLU A 112 -3.18 6.02 7.82
N LEU A 113 -2.26 6.93 8.13
CA LEU A 113 -0.83 6.61 8.20
C LEU A 113 -0.52 5.67 9.36
N VAL A 114 -1.26 5.74 10.46
CA VAL A 114 -1.07 4.82 11.60
C VAL A 114 -1.36 3.38 11.17
N GLU A 115 -2.45 3.17 10.43
CA GLU A 115 -2.87 1.86 9.91
C GLU A 115 -1.83 1.28 8.95
N LEU A 116 -1.40 2.09 7.99
CA LEU A 116 -0.41 1.68 6.98
C LEU A 116 0.94 1.33 7.63
N ASN A 117 1.38 2.12 8.60
CA ASN A 117 2.64 1.87 9.27
C ASN A 117 2.58 0.68 10.24
N ASP A 118 1.45 0.42 10.92
CA ASP A 118 1.27 -0.83 11.68
C ASP A 118 1.38 -2.06 10.75
N CYS A 119 0.73 -2.02 9.57
CA CYS A 119 0.84 -3.08 8.57
C CYS A 119 2.29 -3.26 8.08
N LEU A 120 3.00 -2.16 7.79
CA LEU A 120 4.42 -2.20 7.44
C LEU A 120 5.24 -2.90 8.51
N TYR A 121 5.17 -2.44 9.76
CA TYR A 121 6.04 -2.90 10.83
C TYR A 121 5.89 -4.38 11.15
N ARG A 122 4.66 -4.90 11.06
CA ARG A 122 4.39 -6.34 11.21
C ARG A 122 5.00 -7.18 10.10
N ASN A 123 5.19 -6.60 8.92
CA ASN A 123 5.55 -7.32 7.71
C ASN A 123 6.94 -6.98 7.15
N LEU A 124 7.70 -6.10 7.81
CA LEU A 124 9.05 -5.66 7.42
C LEU A 124 9.99 -6.83 7.05
N TYR A 125 9.85 -7.96 7.75
CA TYR A 125 10.70 -9.13 7.56
C TYR A 125 10.01 -10.27 6.81
N ARG A 126 8.72 -10.15 6.55
CA ARG A 126 7.92 -11.17 5.84
C ARG A 126 8.01 -10.99 4.33
N TYR A 127 8.02 -9.74 3.87
CA TYR A 127 8.05 -9.40 2.45
C TYR A 127 9.24 -8.51 2.11
N ASP A 128 9.73 -8.63 0.88
CA ASP A 128 10.81 -7.79 0.36
C ASP A 128 10.25 -6.43 -0.11
N PHE A 129 8.99 -6.45 -0.56
CA PHE A 129 8.22 -5.26 -0.90
C PHE A 129 6.85 -5.26 -0.24
N ILE A 130 6.42 -4.08 0.20
CA ILE A 130 5.05 -3.79 0.62
C ILE A 130 4.42 -2.84 -0.38
N ALA A 131 3.41 -3.30 -1.09
CA ALA A 131 2.57 -2.44 -1.91
C ALA A 131 1.50 -1.78 -1.04
N VAL A 132 1.19 -0.51 -1.29
CA VAL A 132 0.06 0.18 -0.66
C VAL A 132 -0.92 0.56 -1.74
N PHE A 133 -2.14 0.02 -1.64
CA PHE A 133 -3.21 0.21 -2.61
C PHE A 133 -4.54 0.44 -1.90
N ASP A 134 -5.34 1.33 -2.46
CA ASP A 134 -6.76 1.40 -2.14
C ASP A 134 -7.51 0.33 -2.95
N ILE A 135 -8.71 -0.07 -2.51
CA ILE A 135 -9.43 -1.19 -3.15
C ILE A 135 -9.95 -0.86 -4.56
N ASP A 136 -9.89 0.40 -4.96
CA ASP A 136 -10.23 0.93 -6.28
C ASP A 136 -8.97 1.28 -7.11
N GLU A 137 -7.81 0.78 -6.69
CA GLU A 137 -6.54 1.04 -7.34
C GLU A 137 -5.69 -0.23 -7.46
N MET A 138 -4.88 -0.27 -8.53
CA MET A 138 -3.96 -1.35 -8.81
C MET A 138 -2.85 -0.93 -9.76
N ILE A 139 -1.61 -1.34 -9.51
CA ILE A 139 -0.56 -1.24 -10.52
C ILE A 139 -0.73 -2.38 -11.52
N LEU A 140 -1.29 -2.09 -12.70
CA LEU A 140 -1.39 -3.07 -13.80
C LEU A 140 -0.15 -2.99 -14.69
N PRO A 141 0.66 -4.06 -14.83
CA PRO A 141 1.81 -4.04 -15.73
C PRO A 141 1.39 -4.07 -17.21
N LYS A 142 2.07 -3.32 -18.08
CA LYS A 142 1.79 -3.28 -19.52
C LYS A 142 2.45 -4.39 -20.34
N LYS A 143 3.64 -4.83 -19.94
CA LYS A 143 4.51 -5.70 -20.75
C LYS A 143 4.73 -7.10 -20.18
N VAL A 144 4.34 -7.30 -18.92
CA VAL A 144 4.56 -8.52 -18.14
C VAL A 144 3.26 -8.86 -17.41
N TYR A 145 3.18 -10.04 -16.80
CA TYR A 145 1.94 -10.50 -16.18
C TYR A 145 1.90 -10.30 -14.66
N THR A 146 3.06 -10.27 -14.00
CA THR A 146 3.15 -10.18 -12.54
C THR A 146 4.02 -9.01 -12.08
N TRP A 147 3.83 -8.60 -10.83
CA TRP A 147 4.63 -7.59 -10.16
C TRP A 147 6.08 -8.02 -9.94
N GLN A 148 6.32 -9.31 -9.69
CA GLN A 148 7.68 -9.86 -9.62
C GLN A 148 8.42 -9.61 -10.93
N GLN A 149 7.81 -9.99 -12.05
CA GLN A 149 8.39 -9.78 -13.37
C GLN A 149 8.59 -8.29 -13.64
N LEU A 150 7.65 -7.45 -13.22
CA LEU A 150 7.74 -6.00 -13.39
C LEU A 150 8.95 -5.43 -12.64
N ILE A 151 9.08 -5.72 -11.35
CA ILE A 151 10.19 -5.26 -10.51
C ILE A 151 11.52 -5.80 -11.07
N GLN A 152 11.61 -7.12 -11.32
CA GLN A 152 12.82 -7.74 -11.86
C GLN A 152 13.23 -7.15 -13.23
N SER A 153 12.27 -6.84 -14.11
CA SER A 153 12.55 -6.25 -15.42
C SER A 153 13.17 -4.86 -15.30
N VAL A 154 12.76 -4.09 -14.29
CA VAL A 154 13.31 -2.77 -14.02
C VAL A 154 14.68 -2.89 -13.37
N GLU A 155 14.81 -3.71 -12.33
CA GLU A 155 16.06 -3.91 -11.59
C GLU A 155 17.20 -4.45 -12.48
N LYS A 156 16.90 -5.32 -13.45
CA LYS A 156 17.89 -5.87 -14.40
C LYS A 156 18.62 -4.80 -15.22
N ASN A 157 18.00 -3.64 -15.42
CA ASN A 157 18.57 -2.54 -16.20
C ASN A 157 19.32 -1.51 -15.33
N LEU A 158 19.40 -1.72 -14.01
CA LEU A 158 20.03 -0.79 -13.08
C LEU A 158 21.43 -1.27 -12.70
N THR A 159 22.34 -0.33 -12.47
CA THR A 159 23.62 -0.65 -11.83
C THR A 159 23.41 -1.02 -10.36
N PRO A 160 24.29 -1.84 -9.74
CA PRO A 160 24.17 -2.19 -8.32
C PRO A 160 24.06 -0.96 -7.40
N THR A 161 24.84 0.09 -7.69
CA THR A 161 24.80 1.35 -6.93
C THR A 161 23.44 2.03 -7.04
N THR A 162 22.84 2.06 -8.23
CA THR A 162 21.51 2.66 -8.44
C THR A 162 20.44 1.83 -7.75
N LEU A 163 20.53 0.49 -7.82
CA LEU A 163 19.59 -0.43 -7.19
C LEU A 163 19.57 -0.27 -5.67
N MET A 164 20.74 -0.12 -5.03
CA MET A 164 20.86 0.14 -3.59
C MET A 164 20.36 1.52 -3.18
N SER A 165 20.30 2.48 -4.11
CA SER A 165 19.81 3.82 -3.79
C SER A 165 18.28 3.93 -3.80
N LYS A 166 17.56 2.97 -4.43
CA LYS A 166 16.11 3.02 -4.57
C LYS A 166 15.40 2.41 -3.37
N ALA A 167 14.58 3.23 -2.72
CA ALA A 167 13.76 2.81 -1.57
C ALA A 167 12.35 2.34 -1.96
N TYR A 168 11.87 2.73 -3.14
CA TYR A 168 10.53 2.35 -3.61
C TYR A 168 10.41 2.45 -5.14
N TYR A 169 9.45 1.71 -5.68
CA TYR A 169 9.09 1.67 -7.09
C TYR A 169 7.66 2.16 -7.26
N TYR A 170 7.43 3.15 -8.11
CA TYR A 170 6.13 3.83 -8.18
C TYR A 170 5.55 3.87 -9.58
N ASN A 171 4.22 3.86 -9.68
CA ASN A 171 3.49 4.04 -10.93
C ASN A 171 2.50 5.20 -10.81
N LEU A 172 2.34 5.97 -11.89
CA LEU A 172 1.47 7.15 -11.96
C LEU A 172 0.02 6.84 -12.39
N HIS A 173 -0.28 5.58 -12.70
CA HIS A 173 -1.53 5.16 -13.33
C HIS A 173 -2.14 3.94 -12.65
N SER A 174 -2.43 4.07 -11.36
CA SER A 174 -3.00 2.97 -10.57
C SER A 174 -4.51 3.08 -10.35
N HIS A 175 -5.16 4.21 -10.64
CA HIS A 175 -6.57 4.39 -10.27
C HIS A 175 -7.55 3.89 -11.32
N VAL A 176 -8.63 3.25 -10.85
CA VAL A 176 -9.80 2.82 -11.62
C VAL A 176 -10.92 3.86 -11.49
N CYS A 177 -11.05 4.71 -12.53
CA CYS A 177 -11.95 5.86 -12.49
C CYS A 177 -13.41 5.48 -12.81
N GLU A 178 -14.32 5.71 -11.86
CA GLU A 178 -15.74 5.31 -11.95
C GLU A 178 -16.49 5.79 -13.22
N VAL A 179 -16.05 6.90 -13.83
CA VAL A 179 -16.70 7.53 -14.98
C VAL A 179 -16.47 6.74 -16.27
N PHE A 180 -15.35 6.03 -16.39
CA PHE A 180 -14.92 5.37 -17.61
C PHE A 180 -15.16 3.86 -17.55
N ARG A 181 -16.44 3.47 -17.59
CA ARG A 181 -16.88 2.06 -17.56
C ARG A 181 -17.27 1.56 -18.94
N ASP A 182 -16.60 0.50 -19.37
CA ASP A 182 -17.00 -0.37 -20.46
C ASP A 182 -18.07 -1.35 -20.00
N LYS A 183 -19.17 -1.40 -20.75
CA LYS A 183 -20.23 -2.39 -20.54
C LYS A 183 -20.07 -3.61 -21.44
N GLU A 184 -19.24 -3.51 -22.46
CA GLU A 184 -19.02 -4.56 -23.43
C GLU A 184 -17.58 -4.56 -23.94
N ARG A 185 -17.09 -5.75 -24.31
CA ARG A 185 -15.79 -5.93 -24.96
C ARG A 185 -15.95 -6.94 -26.08
N ASN A 186 -15.55 -6.58 -27.30
CA ASN A 186 -15.73 -7.43 -28.50
C ASN A 186 -17.17 -7.92 -28.67
N SER A 187 -18.15 -7.03 -28.44
CA SER A 187 -19.60 -7.33 -28.49
C SER A 187 -20.08 -8.39 -27.48
N GLN A 188 -19.29 -8.68 -26.44
CA GLN A 188 -19.70 -9.49 -25.30
C GLN A 188 -19.89 -8.60 -24.07
N PRO A 189 -21.00 -8.75 -23.32
CA PRO A 189 -21.23 -7.94 -22.12
C PRO A 189 -20.20 -8.27 -21.04
N ILE A 190 -19.68 -7.24 -20.38
CA ILE A 190 -18.85 -7.39 -19.18
C ILE A 190 -19.82 -7.42 -17.98
N PRO A 191 -19.88 -8.51 -17.20
CA PRO A 191 -20.79 -8.59 -16.06
C PRO A 191 -20.60 -7.43 -15.06
N ASP A 192 -21.73 -6.89 -14.56
CA ASP A 192 -21.75 -5.73 -13.65
C ASP A 192 -21.03 -5.96 -12.31
N TYR A 193 -20.86 -7.22 -11.92
CA TYR A 193 -20.11 -7.58 -10.72
C TYR A 193 -18.58 -7.55 -10.92
N LEU A 194 -18.08 -7.41 -12.15
CA LEU A 194 -16.65 -7.27 -12.44
C LEU A 194 -16.27 -5.79 -12.58
N TYR A 195 -16.36 -5.07 -11.47
CA TYR A 195 -16.10 -3.64 -11.38
C TYR A 195 -14.75 -3.24 -12.02
N MET A 196 -13.64 -3.87 -11.63
CA MET A 196 -12.31 -3.55 -12.16
C MET A 196 -12.22 -3.88 -13.65
N MET A 197 -12.80 -5.01 -14.09
CA MET A 197 -12.76 -5.41 -15.50
C MET A 197 -13.60 -4.53 -16.42
N GLN A 198 -14.59 -3.82 -15.88
CA GLN A 198 -15.33 -2.79 -16.61
C GLN A 198 -14.47 -1.54 -16.89
N HIS A 199 -13.29 -1.38 -16.30
CA HIS A 199 -12.45 -0.20 -16.52
C HIS A 199 -11.19 -0.58 -17.31
N THR A 200 -11.33 -0.66 -18.64
CA THR A 200 -10.24 -1.14 -19.50
C THR A 200 -9.31 -0.04 -20.00
N TYR A 201 -9.66 1.22 -19.79
CA TYR A 201 -8.86 2.37 -20.20
C TYR A 201 -7.99 2.89 -19.06
N ARG A 202 -6.73 3.20 -19.40
CA ARG A 202 -5.83 3.94 -18.52
C ARG A 202 -5.94 5.44 -18.85
N SER A 203 -6.39 6.24 -17.90
CA SER A 203 -6.42 7.70 -18.06
C SER A 203 -4.99 8.26 -18.16
N TYR A 204 -4.82 9.43 -18.75
CA TYR A 204 -3.60 10.21 -18.56
C TYR A 204 -3.44 10.57 -17.06
N PRO A 205 -2.23 10.71 -16.50
CA PRO A 205 -2.06 11.11 -15.10
C PRO A 205 -2.74 12.46 -14.89
N TYR A 206 -3.79 12.48 -14.05
CA TYR A 206 -4.53 13.71 -13.76
C TYR A 206 -3.66 14.71 -12.98
N SER A 207 -2.82 14.21 -12.08
CA SER A 207 -1.79 15.01 -11.41
C SER A 207 -0.49 14.21 -11.24
N LYS A 208 0.62 14.94 -11.15
CA LYS A 208 1.97 14.36 -11.09
C LYS A 208 2.26 13.59 -9.79
N TRP A 209 1.45 13.75 -8.74
CA TRP A 209 1.77 13.22 -7.41
C TRP A 209 0.59 12.64 -6.61
N SER A 210 -0.67 12.93 -6.98
CA SER A 210 -1.84 12.44 -6.23
C SER A 210 -2.25 11.01 -6.56
N ASN A 211 -1.86 10.49 -7.73
CA ASN A 211 -2.33 9.18 -8.21
C ASN A 211 -1.20 8.15 -8.23
N ILE A 212 -0.21 8.35 -7.35
CA ILE A 212 0.93 7.45 -7.26
C ILE A 212 0.55 6.31 -6.33
N LYS A 213 0.80 5.09 -6.79
CA LYS A 213 0.92 3.93 -5.90
C LYS A 213 2.28 3.28 -6.10
N CYS A 214 2.76 2.63 -5.05
CA CYS A 214 4.13 2.15 -5.03
C CYS A 214 4.34 0.84 -4.27
N PHE A 215 5.40 0.14 -4.68
CA PHE A 215 6.03 -0.94 -3.94
C PHE A 215 7.15 -0.35 -3.09
N HIS A 216 7.01 -0.44 -1.78
CA HIS A 216 7.98 0.03 -0.81
C HIS A 216 8.97 -1.08 -0.48
N LYS A 217 10.27 -0.81 -0.62
CA LYS A 217 11.32 -1.80 -0.32
C LYS A 217 11.57 -1.85 1.19
N THR A 218 11.15 -2.92 1.84
CA THR A 218 11.12 -3.03 3.32
C THR A 218 12.49 -2.83 3.97
N SER A 219 13.57 -3.15 3.26
CA SER A 219 14.95 -2.94 3.73
C SER A 219 15.42 -1.49 3.77
N HIS A 220 14.70 -0.55 3.13
CA HIS A 220 15.15 0.84 2.94
C HIS A 220 14.25 1.89 3.59
N ILE A 221 13.06 1.50 4.05
CA ILE A 221 12.05 2.43 4.58
C ILE A 221 11.82 2.25 6.09
N SER A 222 11.52 3.35 6.79
CA SER A 222 11.10 3.34 8.21
C SER A 222 9.65 3.82 8.39
N ALA A 223 9.10 4.57 7.44
CA ALA A 223 7.71 4.98 7.47
C ALA A 223 7.13 5.18 6.06
N ILE A 224 5.84 4.89 5.88
CA ILE A 224 5.14 4.95 4.59
C ILE A 224 3.91 5.85 4.59
N HIS A 225 3.61 6.40 3.41
CA HIS A 225 2.36 7.07 3.05
C HIS A 225 1.64 6.26 1.95
N ASN A 226 0.36 6.55 1.73
CA ASN A 226 -0.44 5.96 0.66
C ASN A 226 0.15 6.16 -0.77
N HIS A 227 1.05 7.13 -0.96
CA HIS A 227 1.60 7.49 -2.27
C HIS A 227 3.12 7.32 -2.38
N SER A 228 3.84 7.42 -1.27
CA SER A 228 5.31 7.36 -1.24
C SER A 228 5.81 7.10 0.18
N PRO A 229 7.06 6.68 0.38
CA PRO A 229 7.62 6.62 1.72
C PRO A 229 7.71 8.02 2.35
N ILE A 230 7.52 8.08 3.67
CA ILE A 230 7.69 9.29 4.48
C ILE A 230 9.15 9.40 4.94
N GLU A 231 9.76 8.28 5.29
CA GLU A 231 11.11 8.24 5.85
C GLU A 231 11.86 6.98 5.42
N CYS A 232 13.16 7.16 5.15
CA CYS A 232 14.08 6.10 4.78
C CYS A 232 15.12 5.86 5.86
N VAL A 233 15.61 4.63 5.92
CA VAL A 233 16.62 4.22 6.89
C VAL A 233 17.90 5.04 6.66
N GLY A 234 18.27 5.85 7.65
CA GLY A 234 19.48 6.67 7.63
C GLY A 234 19.40 7.97 6.80
N ASN A 235 18.26 8.27 6.16
CA ASN A 235 18.07 9.52 5.43
C ASN A 235 16.58 9.92 5.38
N LYS A 236 16.28 11.22 5.57
CA LYS A 236 14.92 11.74 5.43
C LYS A 236 14.41 11.77 3.99
N VAL A 237 15.31 11.71 2.99
CA VAL A 237 14.93 11.74 1.58
C VAL A 237 14.97 10.34 0.98
N CYS A 238 13.81 9.88 0.52
CA CYS A 238 13.66 8.59 -0.16
C CYS A 238 13.75 8.75 -1.67
N GLN A 239 14.62 7.96 -2.32
CA GLN A 239 14.70 7.95 -3.78
C GLN A 239 13.77 6.88 -4.36
N GLY A 240 12.84 7.34 -5.20
CA GLY A 240 11.96 6.48 -5.97
C GLY A 240 12.48 6.19 -7.38
N LEU A 241 11.89 5.19 -8.02
CA LEU A 241 12.00 4.96 -9.45
C LEU A 241 10.62 4.68 -10.05
N GLU A 242 10.28 5.44 -11.09
CA GLU A 242 9.05 5.21 -11.85
C GLU A 242 9.17 3.90 -12.64
N ILE A 243 8.21 3.01 -12.42
CA ILE A 243 8.10 1.73 -13.12
C ILE A 243 7.00 1.80 -14.16
N ASP A 244 7.19 1.07 -15.26
CA ASP A 244 6.21 0.94 -16.35
C ASP A 244 5.75 2.28 -16.96
N LYS A 245 6.72 3.13 -17.30
CA LYS A 245 6.50 4.47 -17.89
C LYS A 245 5.55 4.40 -19.09
N SER A 246 4.58 5.31 -19.15
CA SER A 246 3.83 5.57 -20.38
C SER A 246 4.77 6.20 -21.42
N LYS A 247 5.15 5.42 -22.43
CA LYS A 247 5.51 5.99 -23.73
C LYS A 247 4.25 6.24 -24.52
#